data_AF-A0A382XR10-F1
#
_entry.id   AF-A0A382XR10-F1
#
_cell.length_a   1.000
_cell.length_b   1.000
_cell.length_c   1.000
_cell.angle_alpha   90.00
_cell.angle_beta   90.00
_cell.angle_gamma   90.00
#
_symmetry.space_group_name_H-M   'P 1'
#
loop_
_entity.id
_entity.type
_entity.pdbx_description
1 polymer ?
#
loop_
_entity_poly.entity_id
_entity_poly.type
_entity_poly.pdbx_seq_one_letter_code
_entity_poly.pdbx_strand_id
1 'polypeptide(L)'
;MIEQQSVKQQLRDASNGTNLSNFLDALGAFRAVDPTVPATQFCANRIKHFQSRIQGIPLRIAILSSFTLELIEPALRVSEFCSGRDLYFKNIAYDQWASALSTTSELDEFNADIVLIILHLEDVGPLLARKHLETSEITLDEEEAQLLGLMQSAVESFRIRQSTPVVF
;
A
#
# COMPACT_ATOMS: atom_id res chain seq x y z
N MET A 1 -24.53 1.52 -21.12
CA MET A 1 -23.82 2.80 -21.30
C MET A 1 -24.52 3.98 -20.62
N ILE A 2 -25.84 4.20 -20.82
CA ILE A 2 -26.57 5.31 -20.17
C ILE A 2 -26.58 5.17 -18.63
N GLU A 3 -26.80 3.96 -18.12
CA GLU A 3 -26.80 3.66 -16.69
C GLU A 3 -25.42 3.92 -16.04
N GLN A 4 -24.33 3.46 -16.67
CA GLN A 4 -22.95 3.73 -16.22
C GLN A 4 -22.62 5.22 -16.11
N GLN A 5 -23.05 6.03 -17.09
CA GLN A 5 -22.81 7.47 -17.06
C GLN A 5 -23.61 8.16 -15.94
N SER A 6 -24.84 7.71 -15.68
CA SER A 6 -25.69 8.22 -14.60
C SER A 6 -25.08 7.94 -13.23
N VAL A 7 -24.67 6.70 -12.96
CA VAL A 7 -24.10 6.31 -11.65
C VAL A 7 -22.73 6.96 -11.41
N LYS A 8 -21.91 7.10 -12.46
CA LYS A 8 -20.63 7.84 -12.38
C LYS A 8 -20.83 9.31 -11.98
N GLN A 9 -21.87 9.94 -12.52
CA GLN A 9 -22.21 11.32 -12.19
C GLN A 9 -22.73 11.44 -10.76
N GLN A 10 -23.58 10.51 -10.31
CA GLN A 10 -24.06 10.45 -8.93
C GLN A 10 -22.91 10.35 -7.91
N LEU A 11 -21.91 9.48 -8.15
CA LEU A 11 -20.73 9.38 -7.29
C LEU A 11 -19.93 10.69 -7.26
N ARG A 12 -19.86 11.39 -8.40
CA ARG A 12 -19.20 12.69 -8.49
C ARG A 12 -19.91 13.73 -7.64
N ASP A 13 -21.23 13.81 -7.73
CA ASP A 13 -22.03 14.76 -6.98
C ASP A 13 -22.01 14.45 -5.48
N ALA A 14 -22.11 13.17 -5.10
CA ALA A 14 -22.00 12.73 -3.71
C ALA A 14 -20.63 13.07 -3.10
N SER A 15 -19.54 12.98 -3.88
CA SER A 15 -18.19 13.33 -3.41
C SER A 15 -18.00 14.81 -3.04
N ASN A 16 -18.88 15.69 -3.51
CA ASN A 16 -18.86 17.12 -3.19
C ASN A 16 -19.62 17.46 -1.90
N GLY A 17 -20.45 16.53 -1.40
CA GLY A 17 -21.21 16.70 -0.16
C GLY A 17 -20.41 16.29 1.08
N THR A 18 -21.13 16.15 2.20
CA THR A 18 -20.58 15.68 3.49
C THR A 18 -21.34 14.47 4.06
N ASN A 19 -22.40 14.02 3.37
CA ASN A 19 -23.21 12.88 3.81
C ASN A 19 -22.50 11.56 3.44
N LEU A 20 -21.93 10.91 4.46
CA LEU A 20 -21.19 9.65 4.31
C LEU A 20 -22.06 8.51 3.77
N SER A 21 -23.30 8.36 4.25
CA SER A 21 -24.20 7.29 3.79
C SER A 21 -24.46 7.41 2.30
N ASN A 22 -24.86 8.62 1.85
CA ASN A 22 -25.11 8.88 0.44
C ASN A 22 -23.86 8.63 -0.44
N PHE A 23 -22.68 9.00 0.07
CA PHE A 23 -21.43 8.74 -0.64
C PHE A 23 -21.09 7.25 -0.73
N LEU A 24 -21.28 6.48 0.34
CA LEU A 24 -21.07 5.03 0.36
C LEU A 24 -22.05 4.30 -0.59
N ASP A 25 -23.32 4.72 -0.60
CA ASP A 25 -24.34 4.16 -1.50
C ASP A 25 -23.97 4.39 -2.97
N ALA A 26 -23.57 5.62 -3.32
CA ALA A 26 -23.14 5.96 -4.67
C ALA A 26 -21.84 5.23 -5.08
N LEU A 27 -20.92 5.05 -4.13
CA LEU A 27 -19.67 4.30 -4.33
C LEU A 27 -19.96 2.82 -4.62
N GLY A 28 -20.84 2.20 -3.83
CA GLY A 28 -21.28 0.81 -4.01
C GLY A 28 -21.97 0.60 -5.35
N ALA A 29 -22.91 1.49 -5.70
CA ALA A 29 -23.63 1.44 -6.97
C ALA A 29 -22.67 1.54 -8.17
N PHE A 30 -21.70 2.45 -8.14
CA PHE A 30 -20.74 2.59 -9.24
C PHE A 30 -19.85 1.35 -9.41
N ARG A 31 -19.35 0.80 -8.30
CA ARG A 31 -18.50 -0.42 -8.32
C ARG A 31 -19.24 -1.66 -8.83
N ALA A 32 -20.54 -1.78 -8.53
CA ALA A 32 -21.35 -2.89 -9.01
C ALA A 32 -21.51 -2.88 -10.54
N VAL A 33 -21.48 -1.68 -11.14
CA VAL A 33 -21.71 -1.48 -12.58
C VAL A 33 -20.40 -1.44 -13.38
N ASP A 34 -19.28 -1.08 -12.75
CA ASP A 34 -17.94 -1.05 -13.37
C ASP A 34 -16.84 -1.52 -12.40
N PRO A 35 -16.45 -2.81 -12.46
CA PRO A 35 -15.41 -3.38 -11.59
C PRO A 35 -13.99 -3.24 -12.17
N THR A 36 -13.76 -2.36 -13.14
CA THR A 36 -12.46 -2.24 -13.81
C THR A 36 -11.41 -1.49 -12.97
N VAL A 37 -10.13 -1.64 -13.35
CA VAL A 37 -9.02 -0.91 -12.72
C VAL A 37 -9.19 0.62 -12.81
N PRO A 38 -9.53 1.21 -13.98
CA PRO A 38 -9.79 2.66 -14.06
C PRO A 38 -10.97 3.12 -13.19
N ALA A 39 -12.00 2.30 -13.05
CA ALA A 39 -13.13 2.60 -12.16
C ALA A 39 -12.70 2.61 -10.69
N THR A 40 -11.80 1.70 -10.28
CA THR A 40 -11.20 1.69 -8.94
C THR A 40 -10.38 2.94 -8.68
N GLN A 41 -9.56 3.38 -9.63
CA GLN A 41 -8.81 4.63 -9.52
C GLN A 41 -9.74 5.85 -9.43
N PHE A 42 -10.82 5.88 -10.21
CA PHE A 42 -11.83 6.93 -10.13
C PHE A 42 -12.48 6.97 -8.74
N CYS A 43 -12.86 5.82 -8.19
CA CYS A 43 -13.39 5.71 -6.82
C CYS A 43 -12.41 6.24 -5.78
N ALA A 44 -11.14 5.82 -5.83
CA ALA A 44 -10.11 6.26 -4.88
C ALA A 44 -9.91 7.78 -4.92
N ASN A 45 -9.96 8.40 -6.10
CA ASN A 45 -9.88 9.85 -6.24
C ASN A 45 -11.10 10.57 -5.66
N ARG A 46 -12.30 9.98 -5.81
CA ARG A 46 -13.54 10.52 -5.22
C ARG A 46 -13.50 10.43 -3.69
N ILE A 47 -13.00 9.33 -3.16
CA ILE A 47 -12.78 9.14 -1.72
C ILE A 47 -11.83 10.20 -1.18
N LYS A 48 -10.65 10.40 -1.80
CA LYS A 48 -9.71 11.48 -1.41
C LYS A 48 -10.38 12.86 -1.39
N HIS A 49 -11.20 13.16 -2.41
CA HIS A 49 -11.91 14.43 -2.47
C HIS A 49 -12.93 14.59 -1.34
N PHE A 50 -13.72 13.55 -1.08
CA PHE A 50 -14.73 13.53 -0.03
C PHE A 50 -14.08 13.61 1.37
N GLN A 51 -13.00 12.86 1.60
CA GLN A 51 -12.24 12.84 2.86
C GLN A 51 -11.65 14.20 3.23
N SER A 52 -11.28 15.04 2.26
CA SER A 52 -10.84 16.41 2.57
C SER A 52 -11.92 17.27 3.26
N ARG A 53 -13.17 16.79 3.31
CA ARG A 53 -14.34 17.47 3.89
C ARG A 53 -14.91 16.80 5.14
N ILE A 54 -14.43 15.60 5.49
CA ILE A 54 -14.90 14.85 6.67
C ILE A 54 -13.71 14.47 7.55
N GLN A 55 -13.86 14.51 8.88
CA GLN A 55 -12.82 14.03 9.79
C GLN A 55 -12.97 12.52 9.98
N GLY A 56 -12.09 11.73 9.34
CA GLY A 56 -11.92 10.30 9.60
C GLY A 56 -10.85 10.03 10.64
N ILE A 57 -10.81 8.81 11.19
CA ILE A 57 -9.66 8.34 11.97
C ILE A 57 -8.59 7.91 10.96
N PRO A 58 -7.44 8.61 10.88
CA PRO A 58 -6.41 8.28 9.92
C PRO A 58 -5.72 6.98 10.32
N LEU A 59 -5.55 6.09 9.33
CA LEU A 59 -4.65 4.95 9.39
C LEU A 59 -3.48 5.24 8.45
N ARG A 60 -2.32 5.51 9.03
CA ARG A 60 -1.08 5.86 8.33
C ARG A 60 -0.35 4.60 7.93
N ILE A 61 -0.21 4.39 6.62
CA ILE A 61 0.45 3.23 6.04
C ILE A 61 1.72 3.71 5.34
N ALA A 62 2.87 3.30 5.86
CA ALA A 62 4.13 3.45 5.16
C ALA A 62 4.30 2.29 4.18
N ILE A 63 4.74 2.58 2.97
CA ILE A 63 5.05 1.59 1.95
C ILE A 63 6.54 1.67 1.65
N LEU A 64 7.24 0.55 1.85
CA LEU A 64 8.61 0.34 1.39
C LEU A 64 8.54 -0.61 0.21
N SER A 65 8.84 -0.14 -1.01
CA SER A 65 8.73 -0.96 -2.20
C SER A 65 9.98 -0.89 -3.08
N SER A 66 10.23 -1.98 -3.81
CA SER A 66 11.28 -2.03 -4.84
C SER A 66 10.77 -1.62 -6.23
N PHE A 67 9.45 -1.45 -6.39
CA PHE A 67 8.80 -1.02 -7.62
C PHE A 67 7.60 -0.09 -7.36
N THR A 68 7.07 0.54 -8.41
CA THR A 68 5.95 1.47 -8.31
C THR A 68 4.62 0.75 -8.09
N LEU A 69 3.85 1.19 -7.09
CA LEU A 69 2.59 0.54 -6.68
C LEU A 69 1.33 1.31 -7.11
N GLU A 70 1.27 1.71 -8.38
CA GLU A 70 0.21 2.61 -8.88
C GLU A 70 -1.23 2.10 -8.65
N LEU A 71 -1.41 0.77 -8.55
CA LEU A 71 -2.73 0.14 -8.43
C LEU A 71 -3.08 -0.35 -7.02
N ILE A 72 -2.10 -0.49 -6.13
CA ILE A 72 -2.34 -1.01 -4.77
C ILE A 72 -3.02 0.04 -3.90
N GLU A 73 -2.50 1.28 -3.88
CA GLU A 73 -3.10 2.33 -3.05
C GLU A 73 -4.58 2.62 -3.41
N PRO A 74 -4.99 2.71 -4.69
CA PRO A 74 -6.40 2.88 -5.02
C PRO A 74 -7.28 1.72 -4.54
N ALA A 75 -6.83 0.47 -4.71
CA ALA A 75 -7.60 -0.71 -4.32
C ALA A 75 -7.79 -0.80 -2.80
N LEU A 76 -6.72 -0.60 -2.03
CA LEU A 76 -6.78 -0.57 -0.56
C LEU A 76 -7.65 0.59 -0.07
N ARG A 77 -7.51 1.79 -0.65
CA ARG A 77 -8.34 2.93 -0.25
C ARG A 77 -9.82 2.66 -0.44
N VAL A 78 -10.22 2.06 -1.56
CA VAL A 78 -11.63 1.78 -1.83
C VAL A 78 -12.19 0.71 -0.88
N SER A 79 -11.43 -0.37 -0.64
CA SER A 79 -11.87 -1.46 0.25
C SER A 79 -11.98 -1.02 1.72
N GLU A 80 -10.99 -0.29 2.21
CA GLU A 80 -10.92 0.11 3.62
C GLU A 80 -11.84 1.29 3.93
N PHE A 81 -12.06 2.20 2.98
CA PHE A 81 -13.03 3.28 3.14
C PHE A 81 -14.46 2.75 3.31
N CYS A 82 -14.84 1.71 2.55
CA CYS A 82 -16.12 1.02 2.75
C CYS A 82 -16.23 0.37 4.15
N SER A 83 -15.10 0.10 4.81
CA SER A 83 -15.02 -0.41 6.18
C SER A 83 -14.91 0.70 7.24
N GLY A 84 -15.03 1.97 6.85
CA GLY A 84 -14.98 3.13 7.75
C GLY A 84 -13.58 3.59 8.13
N ARG A 85 -12.54 3.16 7.42
CA ARG A 85 -11.14 3.56 7.68
C ARG A 85 -10.63 4.56 6.65
N ASP A 86 -9.90 5.56 7.12
CA ASP A 86 -9.27 6.56 6.25
C ASP A 86 -7.78 6.26 6.08
N LEU A 87 -7.38 5.85 4.88
CA LEU A 87 -5.99 5.47 4.62
C LEU A 87 -5.15 6.64 4.12
N TYR A 88 -4.06 6.89 4.82
CA TYR A 88 -2.98 7.80 4.43
C TYR A 88 -1.75 6.99 4.06
N PHE A 89 -1.40 6.97 2.77
CA PHE A 89 -0.22 6.28 2.28
C PHE A 89 0.97 7.22 2.15
N LYS A 90 2.15 6.70 2.47
CA LYS A 90 3.42 7.34 2.15
C LYS A 90 4.39 6.28 1.62
N ASN A 91 4.81 6.44 0.37
CA ASN A 91 5.89 5.64 -0.19
C ASN A 91 7.21 6.20 0.34
N ILE A 92 8.01 5.34 0.98
CA ILE A 92 9.28 5.69 1.63
C ILE A 92 10.36 4.78 1.04
N ALA A 93 11.54 5.34 0.80
CA ALA A 93 12.77 4.60 0.49
C ALA A 93 12.60 3.56 -0.64
N TYR A 94 12.30 4.03 -1.85
CA TYR A 94 12.27 3.21 -3.06
C TYR A 94 13.56 2.40 -3.21
N ASP A 95 13.42 1.08 -3.29
CA ASP A 95 14.54 0.11 -3.38
C ASP A 95 15.57 0.20 -2.23
N GLN A 96 15.17 0.79 -1.10
CA GLN A 96 16.05 1.02 0.06
C GLN A 96 15.40 0.57 1.39
N TRP A 97 14.46 -0.38 1.30
CA TRP A 97 13.65 -0.86 2.42
C TRP A 97 14.49 -1.31 3.63
N ALA A 98 15.57 -2.06 3.40
CA ALA A 98 16.42 -2.58 4.48
C ALA A 98 17.14 -1.46 5.23
N SER A 99 17.57 -0.42 4.50
CA SER A 99 18.20 0.77 5.09
C SER A 99 17.19 1.58 5.91
N ALA A 100 15.98 1.78 5.38
CA ALA A 100 14.91 2.51 6.06
C ALA A 100 14.47 1.86 7.38
N LEU A 101 14.54 0.54 7.48
CA LEU A 101 14.24 -0.20 8.70
C LEU A 101 15.42 -0.25 9.67
N SER A 102 16.65 -0.37 9.17
CA SER A 102 17.84 -0.48 10.02
C SER A 102 18.32 0.84 10.61
N THR A 103 18.00 1.97 9.96
CA THR A 103 18.46 3.30 10.38
C THR A 103 17.30 4.25 10.66
N THR A 104 17.53 5.28 11.48
CA THR A 104 16.54 6.35 11.66
C THR A 104 16.31 7.06 10.32
N SER A 105 15.08 7.04 9.85
CA SER A 105 14.71 7.55 8.54
C SER A 105 13.37 8.28 8.56
N GLU A 106 12.92 8.73 7.38
CA GLU A 106 11.59 9.30 7.16
C GLU A 106 10.46 8.37 7.64
N LEU A 107 10.71 7.06 7.73
CA LEU A 107 9.80 6.08 8.29
C LEU A 107 9.49 6.37 9.77
N ASP A 108 10.53 6.70 10.56
CA ASP A 108 10.37 6.97 11.98
C ASP A 108 9.58 8.27 12.21
N GLU A 109 9.82 9.29 11.38
CA GLU A 109 9.15 10.59 11.44
C GLU A 109 7.67 10.53 11.01
N PHE A 110 7.36 9.70 10.02
CA PHE A 110 6.00 9.54 9.53
C PHE A 110 5.06 8.94 10.59
N ASN A 111 5.62 8.22 11.58
CA ASN A 111 4.89 7.59 12.68
C ASN A 111 3.74 6.73 12.13
N ALA A 112 4.10 5.77 11.27
CA ALA A 112 3.14 4.89 10.62
C ALA A 112 2.42 4.01 11.65
N ASP A 113 1.14 3.74 11.38
CA ASP A 113 0.36 2.76 12.13
C ASP A 113 0.59 1.33 11.58
N ILE A 114 0.97 1.22 10.30
CA ILE A 114 1.36 -0.03 9.63
C ILE A 114 2.49 0.25 8.62
N VAL A 115 3.48 -0.63 8.53
CA VAL A 115 4.49 -0.63 7.45
C VAL A 115 4.24 -1.82 6.53
N LEU A 116 4.07 -1.56 5.24
CA LEU A 116 3.99 -2.58 4.19
C LEU A 116 5.31 -2.63 3.43
N ILE A 117 5.88 -3.82 3.27
CA ILE A 117 7.08 -4.07 2.48
C ILE A 117 6.67 -4.88 1.26
N ILE A 118 6.87 -4.33 0.07
CA ILE A 118 6.42 -4.96 -1.17
C ILE A 118 7.61 -5.05 -2.13
N LEU A 119 8.11 -6.27 -2.30
CA LEU A 119 9.31 -6.56 -3.07
C LEU A 119 8.95 -7.31 -4.35
N HIS A 120 9.56 -6.93 -5.47
CA HIS A 120 9.51 -7.76 -6.66
C HIS A 120 10.41 -8.98 -6.44
N LEU A 121 9.94 -10.17 -6.81
CA LEU A 121 10.73 -11.39 -6.63
C LEU A 121 12.07 -11.32 -7.38
N GLU A 122 12.10 -10.61 -8.51
CA GLU A 122 13.33 -10.41 -9.29
C GLU A 122 14.35 -9.50 -8.57
N ASP A 123 13.95 -8.64 -7.64
CA ASP A 123 14.90 -7.83 -6.84
C ASP A 123 15.52 -8.65 -5.71
N VAL A 124 14.79 -9.68 -5.28
CA VAL A 124 15.27 -10.73 -4.39
C VAL A 124 16.09 -11.78 -5.16
N GLY A 125 15.84 -11.93 -6.46
CA GLY A 125 16.50 -12.88 -7.36
C GLY A 125 18.03 -12.83 -7.35
N PRO A 126 18.68 -11.66 -7.47
CA PRO A 126 20.12 -11.53 -7.33
C PRO A 126 20.67 -11.95 -5.97
N LEU A 127 19.86 -11.90 -4.90
CA LEU A 127 20.26 -12.44 -3.59
C LEU A 127 20.12 -13.98 -3.55
N LEU A 128 19.34 -14.56 -4.46
CA LEU A 128 19.00 -15.99 -4.60
C LEU A 128 19.68 -16.69 -5.81
N ALA A 129 20.44 -15.98 -6.63
CA ALA A 129 20.99 -16.53 -7.88
C ALA A 129 22.40 -16.05 -8.21
N ARG A 130 22.94 -15.08 -7.46
CA ARG A 130 24.25 -14.50 -7.76
C ARG A 130 25.39 -15.48 -7.52
N LYS A 131 25.30 -16.38 -6.53
CA LYS A 131 26.33 -17.41 -6.33
C LYS A 131 26.03 -18.72 -7.08
N HIS A 132 24.77 -18.96 -7.44
CA HIS A 132 24.37 -20.14 -8.23
C HIS A 132 24.98 -20.14 -9.65
N LEU A 133 25.22 -18.96 -10.22
CA LEU A 133 25.91 -18.81 -11.52
C LEU A 133 27.45 -18.84 -11.40
N GLU A 134 28.00 -18.52 -10.22
CA GLU A 134 29.45 -18.43 -9.99
C GLU A 134 30.05 -19.72 -9.41
N THR A 135 29.26 -20.55 -8.72
CA THR A 135 29.77 -21.73 -8.00
C THR A 135 28.82 -22.91 -8.17
N SER A 136 29.34 -24.05 -8.64
CA SER A 136 28.59 -25.28 -8.92
C SER A 136 28.00 -26.00 -7.70
N GLU A 137 28.17 -25.48 -6.47
CA GLU A 137 27.76 -26.16 -5.23
C GLU A 137 27.29 -25.21 -4.12
N ILE A 138 26.75 -24.03 -4.43
CA ILE A 138 26.04 -23.26 -3.39
C ILE A 138 24.58 -23.67 -3.41
N THR A 139 24.16 -24.26 -2.29
CA THR A 139 22.80 -24.72 -2.06
C THR A 139 21.91 -23.48 -1.90
N LEU A 140 20.77 -23.46 -2.60
CA LEU A 140 19.77 -22.38 -2.55
C LEU A 140 19.39 -22.01 -1.09
N ASP A 141 19.51 -22.98 -0.18
CA ASP A 141 19.31 -22.86 1.27
C ASP A 141 20.19 -21.76 1.92
N GLU A 142 21.45 -21.59 1.50
CA GLU A 142 22.35 -20.57 2.07
C GLU A 142 22.02 -19.14 1.62
N GLU A 143 21.45 -19.01 0.43
CA GLU A 143 21.03 -17.73 -0.14
C GLU A 143 19.67 -17.30 0.42
N GLU A 144 18.73 -18.24 0.58
CA GLU A 144 17.49 -18.03 1.32
C GLU A 144 17.79 -17.58 2.77
N ALA A 145 18.73 -18.25 3.45
CA ALA A 145 19.12 -17.88 4.80
C ALA A 145 19.70 -16.47 4.91
N GLN A 146 20.45 -15.99 3.90
CA GLN A 146 20.98 -14.63 3.87
C GLN A 146 19.88 -13.58 3.74
N LEU A 147 18.91 -13.81 2.86
CA LEU A 147 17.76 -12.92 2.71
C LEU A 147 16.93 -12.87 3.99
N LEU A 148 16.57 -14.04 4.52
CA LEU A 148 15.81 -14.14 5.77
C LEU A 148 16.56 -13.45 6.92
N GLY A 149 17.88 -13.62 6.99
CA GLY A 149 18.74 -12.93 7.95
C GLY A 149 18.73 -11.41 7.79
N LEU A 150 18.78 -10.90 6.56
CA LEU A 150 18.68 -9.47 6.28
C LEU A 150 17.30 -8.92 6.68
N MET A 151 16.21 -9.59 6.29
CA MET A 151 14.85 -9.20 6.64
C MET A 151 14.65 -9.19 8.15
N GLN A 152 15.11 -10.25 8.84
CA GLN A 152 15.03 -10.36 10.29
C GLN A 152 15.83 -9.24 10.98
N SER A 153 17.09 -9.02 10.60
CA SER A 153 17.94 -7.98 11.20
C SER A 153 17.37 -6.58 10.98
N ALA A 154 16.83 -6.29 9.79
CA ALA A 154 16.19 -5.02 9.49
C ALA A 154 14.94 -4.79 10.36
N VAL A 155 14.06 -5.80 10.48
CA VAL A 155 12.85 -5.71 11.31
C VAL A 155 13.19 -5.63 12.80
N GLU A 156 14.17 -6.38 13.28
CA GLU A 156 14.63 -6.31 14.67
C GLU A 156 15.18 -4.92 15.01
N SER A 157 16.00 -4.36 14.11
CA SER A 157 16.53 -3.00 14.26
C SER A 157 15.40 -1.96 14.32
N PHE A 158 14.36 -2.12 13.49
CA PHE A 158 13.18 -1.26 13.54
C PHE A 158 12.38 -1.45 14.84
N ARG A 159 12.21 -2.69 15.31
CA ARG A 159 11.48 -3.03 16.54
C ARG A 159 12.10 -2.44 17.81
N ILE A 160 13.42 -2.21 17.82
CA ILE A 160 14.09 -1.51 18.92
C ILE A 160 13.60 -0.05 19.02
N ARG A 161 13.22 0.55 17.89
CA ARG A 161 12.81 1.97 17.80
C ARG A 161 11.29 2.16 17.82
N GLN A 162 10.53 1.27 17.18
CA GLN A 162 9.09 1.37 17.03
C GLN A 162 8.37 0.02 17.22
N SER A 163 7.16 0.06 17.76
CA SER A 163 6.28 -1.12 17.90
C SER A 163 5.32 -1.30 16.72
N THR A 164 5.51 -0.55 15.64
CA THR A 164 4.62 -0.56 14.48
C THR A 164 4.68 -1.93 13.78
N PRO A 165 3.54 -2.53 13.45
CA PRO A 165 3.50 -3.79 12.71
C PRO A 165 4.10 -3.63 11.31
N VAL A 166 4.97 -4.56 10.95
CA VAL A 166 5.59 -4.68 9.62
C VAL A 166 4.99 -5.91 8.93
N VAL A 167 4.46 -5.72 7.72
CA VAL A 167 3.85 -6.77 6.90
C VAL A 167 4.63 -6.86 5.58
N PHE A 168 4.99 -8.07 5.18
CA PHE A 168 5.63 -8.40 3.91
C PHE A 168 4.60 -8.97 2.92
#